data_AF-A0AAE9JII6-F1
#
_entry.id   AF-A0AAE9JII6-F1
#
_cell.length_a   1.000
_cell.length_b   1.000
_cell.length_c   1.000
_cell.angle_alpha   90.00
_cell.angle_beta   90.00
_cell.angle_gamma   90.00
#
_symmetry.space_group_name_H-M   'P 1'
#
loop_
_entity.id
_entity.type
_entity.pdbx_description
1 polymer ?
#
loop_
_entity_poly.entity_id
_entity_poly.type
_entity_poly.pdbx_seq_one_letter_code
_entity_poly.pdbx_strand_id
1 'polypeptide(L)'
;MILCCCWPLGKCAKVLAAFDFLIVGFFFIKSCELLMETANDLHWTTIVSFLFFLGFIICQALGLFFIVLAAKKKCARYCLPRLVLIAGLTVCSLIVLIFMLTYFAGSAQSVNNFLFKVYEYFFGTVLTDAERVELKHELRYYGAAFFVLAALFFIYNVFALWLTIKFKQTLNEFEPVPTEPTAPQLAHNPAYAEPPLKSYPNMA
;
A
#
# COMPACT_ATOMS: atom_id res chain seq x y z
N MET A 1 0.52 8.49 18.59
CA MET A 1 0.06 7.43 19.53
C MET A 1 -1.05 7.87 20.49
N ILE A 2 -1.41 9.16 20.61
CA ILE A 2 -2.34 9.65 21.65
C ILE A 2 -3.84 9.51 21.29
N LEU A 3 -4.21 9.47 20.00
CA LEU A 3 -5.64 9.47 19.59
C LEU A 3 -6.33 8.09 19.53
N CYS A 4 -5.60 6.97 19.65
CA CYS A 4 -6.18 5.63 19.45
C CYS A 4 -6.20 4.73 20.70
N CYS A 5 -5.80 5.21 21.87
CA CYS A 5 -5.75 4.39 23.09
C CYS A 5 -7.13 3.95 23.60
N CYS A 6 -8.20 4.66 23.23
CA CYS A 6 -9.56 4.40 23.74
C CYS A 6 -10.54 3.88 22.69
N TRP A 7 -10.13 3.76 21.43
CA TRP A 7 -11.01 3.27 20.36
C TRP A 7 -10.72 1.81 20.00
N PRO A 8 -11.76 1.01 19.71
CA PRO A 8 -11.57 -0.36 19.28
C PRO A 8 -10.77 -0.36 17.97
N LEU A 9 -9.71 -1.17 17.92
CA LEU A 9 -8.71 -1.22 16.85
C LEU A 9 -9.33 -1.27 15.44
N GLY A 10 -10.41 -2.04 15.28
CA GLY A 10 -11.14 -2.14 14.00
C GLY A 10 -11.86 -0.87 13.57
N LYS A 11 -12.29 0.01 14.48
CA LYS A 11 -12.84 1.34 14.12
C LYS A 11 -11.72 2.27 13.68
N CYS A 12 -10.59 2.29 14.38
CA CYS A 12 -9.42 3.09 14.01
C CYS A 12 -8.90 2.71 12.61
N ALA A 13 -8.71 1.42 12.32
CA ALA A 13 -8.22 0.95 11.03
C ALA A 13 -9.16 1.35 9.86
N LYS A 14 -10.48 1.31 10.08
CA LYS A 14 -11.47 1.74 9.08
C LYS A 14 -11.45 3.24 8.84
N VAL A 15 -11.38 4.05 9.90
CA VAL A 15 -11.33 5.52 9.78
C VAL A 15 -10.06 5.95 9.07
N LEU A 16 -8.92 5.32 9.38
CA LEU A 16 -7.65 5.59 8.73
C LEU A 16 -7.67 5.23 7.24
N ALA A 17 -8.27 4.09 6.88
CA ALA A 17 -8.47 3.71 5.49
C ALA A 17 -9.42 4.65 4.74
N ALA A 18 -10.48 5.13 5.40
CA ALA A 18 -11.39 6.11 4.83
C ALA A 18 -10.69 7.47 4.61
N PHE A 19 -9.85 7.89 5.56
CA PHE A 19 -9.06 9.11 5.44
C PHE A 19 -8.09 9.06 4.26
N ASP A 20 -7.38 7.95 4.08
CA ASP A 20 -6.50 7.75 2.91
C ASP A 20 -7.29 7.80 1.59
N PHE A 21 -8.46 7.17 1.55
CA PHE A 21 -9.31 7.20 0.38
C PHE A 21 -9.79 8.62 0.06
N LEU A 22 -10.15 9.42 1.07
CA LEU A 22 -10.56 10.81 0.89
C LEU A 22 -9.41 11.69 0.36
N ILE A 23 -8.21 11.55 0.91
CA ILE A 23 -7.03 12.29 0.44
C ILE A 23 -6.76 11.97 -1.03
N VAL A 24 -6.71 10.68 -1.38
CA VAL A 24 -6.43 10.26 -2.76
C VAL A 24 -7.59 10.64 -3.69
N GLY A 25 -8.83 10.61 -3.21
CA GLY A 25 -9.99 11.07 -3.95
C GLY A 25 -9.91 12.56 -4.30
N PHE A 26 -9.46 13.39 -3.36
CA PHE A 26 -9.21 14.81 -3.61
C PHE A 26 -8.15 15.03 -4.70
N PHE A 27 -7.02 14.32 -4.62
CA PHE A 27 -5.98 14.38 -5.66
C PHE A 27 -6.47 13.88 -7.02
N PHE A 28 -7.29 12.83 -7.04
CA PHE A 28 -7.88 12.33 -8.28
C PHE A 28 -8.80 13.36 -8.94
N ILE A 29 -9.67 14.04 -8.17
CA ILE A 29 -10.54 15.10 -8.69
C ILE A 29 -9.68 16.24 -9.27
N LYS A 30 -8.63 16.67 -8.56
CA LYS A 30 -7.70 17.68 -9.08
C LYS A 30 -6.99 17.24 -10.35
N SER A 31 -6.62 15.97 -10.45
CA SER A 31 -6.04 15.42 -11.67
C SER A 31 -7.05 15.39 -12.83
N CYS A 32 -8.34 15.16 -12.56
CA CYS A 32 -9.39 15.25 -13.58
C CYS A 32 -9.58 16.69 -14.06
N GLU A 33 -9.64 17.66 -13.13
CA GLU A 33 -9.74 19.09 -13.47
C GLU A 33 -8.58 19.51 -14.38
N LEU A 34 -7.34 19.15 -14.02
CA LEU A 34 -6.15 19.42 -14.83
C LEU A 34 -6.25 18.78 -16.23
N LEU A 35 -6.72 17.53 -16.32
CA LEU A 35 -6.88 16.84 -17.60
C LEU A 35 -7.92 17.54 -18.49
N MET A 36 -9.01 18.06 -17.90
CA MET A 36 -10.03 18.80 -18.63
C MET A 36 -9.53 20.17 -19.10
N GLU A 37 -8.75 20.88 -18.27
CA GLU A 37 -8.15 22.17 -18.62
C GLU A 37 -7.09 22.03 -19.72
N THR A 38 -6.25 21.00 -19.66
CA THR A 38 -5.21 20.74 -20.67
C THR A 38 -5.70 19.87 -21.84
N ALA A 39 -7.02 19.71 -22.03
CA ALA A 39 -7.56 18.83 -23.06
C ALA A 39 -7.22 19.28 -24.50
N ASN A 40 -7.03 20.59 -24.72
CA ASN A 40 -6.69 21.14 -26.03
C ASN A 40 -5.18 21.05 -26.37
N ASP A 41 -4.30 21.14 -25.36
CA ASP A 41 -2.83 21.08 -25.54
C ASP A 41 -2.24 19.93 -24.70
N LEU A 42 -2.63 18.71 -25.05
CA LEU A 42 -2.42 17.54 -24.21
C LEU A 42 -0.93 17.20 -24.03
N HIS A 43 -0.38 17.50 -22.85
CA HIS A 43 0.95 17.07 -22.45
C HIS A 43 0.94 15.61 -21.93
N TRP A 44 1.90 14.80 -22.37
CA TRP A 44 2.06 13.41 -21.92
C TRP A 44 2.22 13.25 -20.41
N THR A 45 2.83 14.26 -19.75
CA THR A 45 2.97 14.30 -18.28
C THR A 45 1.61 14.33 -17.58
N THR A 46 0.64 15.08 -18.12
CA THR A 46 -0.73 15.14 -17.60
C THR A 46 -1.42 13.78 -17.72
N ILE A 47 -1.27 13.10 -18.86
CA ILE A 47 -1.83 11.74 -19.08
C ILE A 47 -1.26 10.74 -18.07
N VAL A 48 0.07 10.73 -17.91
CA VAL A 48 0.76 9.82 -16.99
C VAL A 48 0.33 10.09 -15.55
N SER A 49 0.23 11.36 -15.15
CA SER A 49 -0.22 11.74 -13.81
C SER A 49 -1.66 11.27 -13.54
N PHE A 50 -2.56 11.42 -14.51
CA PHE A 50 -3.94 10.98 -14.40
C PHE A 50 -4.05 9.46 -14.25
N LEU A 51 -3.34 8.69 -15.09
CA LEU A 51 -3.32 7.23 -15.01
C LEU A 51 -2.76 6.74 -13.66
N PHE A 52 -1.75 7.42 -13.13
CA PHE A 52 -1.19 7.12 -11.82
C PHE A 52 -2.23 7.34 -10.71
N PHE A 53 -2.90 8.49 -10.68
CA PHE A 53 -3.93 8.77 -9.66
C PHE A 53 -5.16 7.87 -9.80
N LEU A 54 -5.53 7.49 -11.03
CA LEU A 54 -6.59 6.52 -11.30
C LEU A 54 -6.26 5.14 -10.72
N GLY A 55 -5.04 4.63 -10.97
CA GLY A 55 -4.59 3.37 -10.39
C GLY A 55 -4.56 3.46 -8.86
N PHE A 56 -4.12 4.59 -8.32
CA PHE A 56 -4.00 4.79 -6.88
C PHE A 56 -5.35 4.84 -6.17
N ILE A 57 -6.36 5.52 -6.74
CA ILE A 57 -7.71 5.55 -6.15
C ILE A 57 -8.36 4.16 -6.17
N ILE A 58 -8.16 3.36 -7.22
CA ILE A 58 -8.66 1.98 -7.29
C ILE A 58 -8.02 1.13 -6.17
N CYS A 59 -6.70 1.21 -6.02
CA CYS A 59 -5.97 0.50 -4.97
C CYS A 59 -6.47 0.89 -3.57
N GLN A 60 -6.70 2.18 -3.31
CA GLN A 60 -7.24 2.64 -2.03
C GLN A 60 -8.69 2.22 -1.80
N ALA A 61 -9.53 2.24 -2.84
CA ALA A 61 -10.90 1.75 -2.78
C ALA A 61 -10.95 0.27 -2.40
N LEU A 62 -10.12 -0.56 -3.04
CA LEU A 62 -9.98 -1.97 -2.70
C LEU A 62 -9.49 -2.14 -1.26
N GLY A 63 -8.46 -1.40 -0.84
CA GLY A 63 -7.96 -1.41 0.53
C GLY A 63 -9.05 -1.08 1.57
N LEU A 64 -9.89 -0.09 1.29
CA LEU A 64 -11.02 0.31 2.12
C LEU A 64 -12.12 -0.77 2.15
N PHE A 65 -12.47 -1.32 0.99
CA PHE A 65 -13.49 -2.36 0.90
C PHE A 65 -13.08 -3.61 1.71
N PHE A 66 -11.84 -4.06 1.53
CA PHE A 66 -11.32 -5.25 2.20
C PHE A 66 -11.18 -5.08 3.71
N ILE A 67 -10.81 -3.89 4.21
CA ILE A 67 -10.76 -3.65 5.67
C ILE A 67 -12.16 -3.63 6.30
N VAL A 68 -13.16 -3.10 5.59
CA VAL A 68 -14.56 -3.14 6.03
C VAL A 68 -15.09 -4.57 6.04
N LEU A 69 -14.76 -5.35 5.02
CA LEU A 69 -15.15 -6.76 4.90
C LEU A 69 -14.47 -7.62 5.98
N ALA A 70 -13.19 -7.37 6.28
CA ALA A 70 -12.47 -8.00 7.39
C ALA A 70 -13.17 -7.76 8.74
N ALA A 71 -13.64 -6.52 8.99
CA ALA A 71 -14.37 -6.19 10.20
C ALA A 71 -15.75 -6.87 10.29
N LYS A 72 -16.45 -7.08 9.15
CA LYS A 72 -17.75 -7.76 9.13
C LYS A 72 -17.64 -9.28 9.24
N LYS A 73 -16.73 -9.88 8.48
CA LYS A 73 -16.55 -11.35 8.42
C LYS A 73 -15.64 -11.91 9.53
N LYS A 74 -14.96 -11.04 10.28
CA LYS A 74 -14.01 -11.41 11.33
C LYS A 74 -12.84 -12.31 10.87
N CYS A 75 -12.46 -12.26 9.58
CA CYS A 75 -11.36 -13.06 9.03
C CYS A 75 -10.11 -12.21 8.77
N ALA A 76 -8.96 -12.67 9.26
CA ALA A 76 -7.67 -11.97 9.13
C ALA A 76 -7.16 -11.84 7.68
N ARG A 77 -7.53 -12.75 6.77
CA ARG A 77 -7.03 -12.78 5.38
C ARG A 77 -7.47 -11.56 4.56
N TYR A 78 -8.65 -11.01 4.86
CA TYR A 78 -9.14 -9.80 4.19
C TYR A 78 -8.36 -8.54 4.60
N CYS A 79 -7.52 -8.57 5.63
CA CYS A 79 -6.62 -7.44 5.93
C CYS A 79 -5.39 -7.40 5.02
N LEU A 80 -5.06 -8.48 4.30
CA LEU A 80 -3.81 -8.56 3.52
C LEU A 80 -3.69 -7.52 2.40
N PRO A 81 -4.71 -7.26 1.55
CA PRO A 81 -4.57 -6.27 0.48
C PRO A 81 -4.23 -4.88 1.02
N ARG A 82 -4.86 -4.50 2.13
CA ARG A 82 -4.61 -3.23 2.81
C ARG A 82 -3.21 -3.17 3.43
N LEU A 83 -2.75 -4.27 4.03
CA LEU A 83 -1.39 -4.35 4.60
C LEU A 83 -0.31 -4.22 3.52
N VAL A 84 -0.47 -4.91 2.38
CA VAL A 84 0.46 -4.83 1.26
C VAL A 84 0.51 -3.40 0.70
N LEU A 85 -0.66 -2.75 0.57
CA LEU A 85 -0.73 -1.38 0.09
C LEU A 85 -0.02 -0.39 1.03
N ILE A 86 -0.28 -0.46 2.34
CA ILE A 86 0.40 0.43 3.31
C ILE A 86 1.90 0.13 3.35
N ALA A 87 2.29 -1.15 3.31
CA ALA A 87 3.71 -1.54 3.28
C ALA A 87 4.42 -0.97 2.04
N GLY A 88 3.81 -1.06 0.86
CA GLY A 88 4.34 -0.43 -0.36
C GLY A 88 4.54 1.08 -0.18
N LEU A 89 3.54 1.78 0.37
CA LEU A 89 3.63 3.21 0.65
C LEU A 89 4.72 3.56 1.69
N THR A 90 4.91 2.73 2.72
CA THR A 90 6.01 2.92 3.68
C THR A 90 7.39 2.81 3.01
N VAL A 91 7.56 1.85 2.10
CA VAL A 91 8.84 1.66 1.39
C VAL A 91 9.09 2.81 0.43
N CYS A 92 8.08 3.21 -0.36
CA CYS A 92 8.19 4.35 -1.26
C CYS A 92 8.52 5.65 -0.51
N SER A 93 7.84 5.92 0.61
CA SER A 93 8.11 7.11 1.43
C SER A 93 9.50 7.07 2.08
N LEU A 94 10.00 5.89 2.49
CA LEU A 94 11.35 5.73 2.98
C LEU A 94 12.40 6.04 1.90
N ILE A 95 12.21 5.56 0.68
CA ILE A 95 13.11 5.84 -0.45
C ILE A 95 13.16 7.35 -0.72
N VAL A 96 12.00 8.02 -0.75
CA VAL A 96 11.91 9.48 -0.91
C VAL A 96 12.64 10.19 0.23
N LEU A 97 12.46 9.76 1.47
CA LEU A 97 13.17 10.34 2.62
C LEU A 97 14.68 10.21 2.51
N ILE A 98 15.18 9.04 2.11
CA ILE A 98 16.62 8.82 1.87
C ILE A 98 17.12 9.76 0.78
N PHE A 99 16.38 9.88 -0.33
CA PHE A 99 16.72 10.80 -1.41
C PHE A 99 16.80 12.26 -0.90
N MET A 100 15.81 12.71 -0.12
CA MET A 100 15.81 14.06 0.44
C MET A 100 16.91 14.28 1.49
N LEU A 101 17.24 13.28 2.31
CA LEU A 101 18.36 13.35 3.24
C LEU A 101 19.68 13.51 2.48
N THR A 102 19.90 12.71 1.44
CA THR A 102 21.11 12.85 0.60
C THR A 102 21.18 14.21 -0.08
N TYR A 103 20.04 14.73 -0.56
CA TYR A 103 19.92 16.07 -1.12
C TYR A 103 20.43 17.14 -0.15
N PHE A 104 19.93 17.14 1.09
CA PHE A 104 20.34 18.12 2.10
C PHE A 104 21.72 17.87 2.71
N ALA A 105 22.23 16.63 2.70
CA ALA A 105 23.54 16.26 3.24
C ALA A 105 24.73 16.68 2.36
N GLY A 106 24.48 17.20 1.15
CA GLY A 106 25.53 17.79 0.30
C GLY A 106 25.44 17.44 -1.19
N SER A 107 24.53 16.56 -1.60
CA SER A 107 24.35 16.23 -3.02
C SER A 107 23.40 17.20 -3.77
N ALA A 108 22.90 18.24 -3.11
CA ALA A 108 21.94 19.20 -3.67
C ALA A 108 22.35 19.74 -5.05
N GLN A 109 23.63 20.04 -5.26
CA GLN A 109 24.11 20.56 -6.55
C GLN A 109 23.98 19.52 -7.68
N SER A 110 24.27 18.26 -7.40
CA SER A 110 24.15 17.16 -8.37
C SER A 110 22.67 16.88 -8.69
N VAL A 111 21.83 16.83 -7.66
CA VAL A 111 20.39 16.60 -7.80
C VAL A 111 19.70 17.74 -8.54
N ASN A 112 20.04 19.00 -8.24
CA ASN A 112 19.49 20.16 -8.95
C ASN A 112 19.89 20.15 -10.42
N ASN A 113 21.15 19.83 -10.73
CA ASN A 113 21.58 19.69 -12.11
C ASN A 113 20.87 18.53 -12.84
N PHE A 114 20.60 17.42 -12.16
CA PHE A 114 19.79 16.33 -12.71
C PHE A 114 18.35 16.77 -12.98
N LEU A 115 17.70 17.43 -12.01
CA LEU A 115 16.33 17.93 -12.15
C LEU A 115 16.22 18.94 -13.30
N PHE A 116 17.19 19.85 -13.46
CA PHE A 116 17.22 20.77 -14.59
C PHE A 116 17.40 20.05 -15.91
N LYS A 117 18.31 19.07 -16.02
CA LYS A 117 18.44 18.28 -17.27
C LYS A 117 17.17 17.53 -17.64
N VAL A 118 16.49 16.96 -16.64
CA VAL A 118 15.21 16.28 -16.84
C VAL A 118 14.15 17.27 -17.30
N TYR A 119 14.07 18.43 -16.67
CA TYR A 119 13.16 19.50 -17.07
C TYR A 119 13.43 19.98 -18.51
N GLU A 120 14.68 20.29 -18.85
CA GLU A 120 15.07 20.72 -20.19
C GLU A 120 14.76 19.64 -21.24
N TYR A 121 14.92 18.36 -20.90
CA TYR A 121 14.56 17.24 -21.77
C TYR A 121 13.05 17.13 -22.00
N PHE A 122 12.24 17.27 -20.94
CA PHE A 122 10.79 17.13 -21.04
C PHE A 122 10.08 18.34 -21.65
N PHE A 123 10.58 19.55 -21.41
CA PHE A 123 9.96 20.79 -21.87
C PHE A 123 10.63 21.39 -23.11
N GLY A 124 11.79 20.89 -23.53
CA GLY A 124 12.51 21.37 -24.71
C GLY A 124 13.02 22.81 -24.59
N THR A 125 12.97 23.40 -23.40
CA THR A 125 13.41 24.76 -23.09
C THR A 125 14.78 24.72 -22.40
N VAL A 126 15.73 25.53 -22.85
CA VAL A 126 17.03 25.70 -22.17
C VAL A 126 16.87 26.77 -21.09
N LEU A 127 17.14 26.44 -19.83
CA LEU A 127 17.11 27.44 -18.76
C LEU A 127 18.32 28.37 -18.87
N THR A 128 18.10 29.67 -18.76
CA THR A 128 19.19 30.64 -18.60
C THR A 128 19.82 30.55 -17.21
N ASP A 129 21.07 30.98 -17.08
CA ASP A 129 21.82 30.87 -15.83
C ASP A 129 21.22 31.69 -14.67
N ALA A 130 20.52 32.80 -14.98
CA ALA A 130 19.78 33.59 -14.00
C ALA A 130 18.59 32.79 -13.41
N GLU A 131 17.78 32.18 -14.28
CA GLU A 131 16.65 31.33 -13.89
C GLU A 131 17.10 30.12 -13.08
N ARG A 132 18.27 29.53 -13.40
CA ARG A 132 18.85 28.41 -12.64
C ARG A 132 19.23 28.80 -11.20
N VAL A 133 19.67 30.04 -10.96
CA VAL A 133 20.04 30.50 -9.62
C VAL A 133 18.78 30.73 -8.78
N GLU A 134 17.75 31.33 -9.37
CA GLU A 134 16.46 31.54 -8.73
C GLU A 134 15.76 30.20 -8.40
N LEU A 135 15.65 29.30 -9.38
CA LEU A 135 15.08 27.97 -9.18
C LEU A 135 15.82 27.17 -8.12
N LYS A 136 17.15 27.27 -8.00
CA LYS A 136 17.89 26.56 -6.94
C LYS A 136 17.45 27.00 -5.54
N HIS A 137 17.20 28.29 -5.35
CA HIS A 137 16.78 28.83 -4.06
C HIS A 137 15.35 28.38 -3.73
N GLU A 138 14.44 28.49 -4.69
CA GLU A 138 13.05 28.02 -4.53
C GLU A 138 12.98 26.51 -4.27
N LEU A 139 13.72 25.73 -5.06
CA LEU A 139 13.74 24.27 -4.97
C LEU A 139 14.29 23.79 -3.62
N ARG A 140 15.16 24.56 -2.98
CA ARG A 140 15.63 24.29 -1.61
C ARG A 140 14.51 24.51 -0.58
N TYR A 141 13.71 25.57 -0.72
CA TYR A 141 12.57 25.82 0.15
C TYR A 141 11.46 24.78 -0.04
N TYR A 142 11.06 24.51 -1.30
CA TYR A 142 10.11 23.46 -1.61
C TYR A 142 10.60 22.08 -1.17
N GLY A 143 11.89 21.80 -1.35
CA GLY A 143 12.51 20.57 -0.87
C GLY A 143 12.43 20.43 0.66
N ALA A 144 12.60 21.51 1.41
CA ALA A 144 12.53 21.46 2.88
C ALA A 144 11.10 21.21 3.35
N ALA A 145 10.11 21.89 2.76
CA ALA A 145 8.70 21.65 3.03
C ALA A 145 8.29 20.21 2.66
N PHE A 146 8.74 19.73 1.50
CA PHE A 146 8.50 18.37 1.04
C PHE A 146 9.15 17.32 1.95
N PHE A 147 10.34 17.59 2.49
CA PHE A 147 10.99 16.70 3.45
C PHE A 147 10.17 16.55 4.74
N VAL A 148 9.68 17.66 5.31
CA VAL A 148 8.82 17.61 6.51
C VAL A 148 7.53 16.84 6.21
N LEU A 149 6.90 17.10 5.07
CA LEU A 149 5.69 16.40 4.66
C LEU A 149 5.94 14.88 4.47
N ALA A 150 7.04 14.51 3.80
CA ALA A 150 7.43 13.12 3.61
C ALA A 150 7.73 12.41 4.94
N ALA A 151 8.36 13.10 5.90
CA ALA A 151 8.65 12.56 7.23
C ALA A 151 7.36 12.31 8.02
N LEU A 152 6.43 13.27 8.01
CA LEU A 152 5.12 13.12 8.63
C LEU A 152 4.32 11.98 7.97
N PHE A 153 4.34 11.90 6.64
CA PHE A 153 3.68 10.84 5.90
C PHE A 153 4.28 9.46 6.21
N PHE A 154 5.60 9.35 6.33
CA PHE A 154 6.25 8.10 6.73
C PHE A 154 5.83 7.67 8.13
N ILE A 155 5.86 8.57 9.12
CA ILE A 155 5.41 8.29 10.49
C ILE A 155 3.94 7.86 10.50
N TYR A 156 3.09 8.54 9.72
CA TYR A 156 1.69 8.18 9.54
C TYR A 156 1.54 6.76 8.97
N ASN A 157 2.27 6.40 7.92
CA ASN A 157 2.19 5.08 7.32
C ASN A 157 2.69 3.98 8.26
N VAL A 158 3.75 4.22 9.02
CA VAL A 158 4.24 3.28 10.05
C VAL A 158 3.18 3.06 11.12
N PHE A 159 2.53 4.13 11.57
CA PHE A 159 1.43 4.05 12.53
C PHE A 159 0.22 3.29 11.96
N ALA A 160 -0.16 3.56 10.71
CA ALA A 160 -1.22 2.87 10.01
C ALA A 160 -0.95 1.37 9.84
N LEU A 161 0.30 1.03 9.49
CA LEU A 161 0.76 -0.34 9.33
C LEU A 161 0.67 -1.08 10.67
N TRP A 162 1.21 -0.48 11.73
CA TRP A 162 1.17 -1.07 13.08
C TRP A 162 -0.26 -1.31 13.56
N LEU A 163 -1.16 -0.34 13.40
CA LEU A 163 -2.58 -0.51 13.75
C LEU A 163 -3.26 -1.61 12.93
N THR A 164 -2.96 -1.70 11.64
CA THR A 164 -3.57 -2.70 10.76
C THR A 164 -3.07 -4.11 11.08
N ILE A 165 -1.79 -4.25 11.46
CA ILE A 165 -1.22 -5.51 11.95
C ILE A 165 -1.88 -5.92 13.27
N LYS A 166 -2.01 -4.98 14.22
CA LYS A 166 -2.70 -5.24 15.49
C LYS A 166 -4.15 -5.62 15.28
N PHE A 167 -4.86 -4.96 14.36
CA PHE A 167 -6.21 -5.34 14.00
C PHE A 167 -6.26 -6.75 13.40
N LYS A 168 -5.35 -7.12 12.49
CA LYS A 168 -5.25 -8.48 11.94
C LYS A 168 -5.12 -9.54 13.04
N GLN A 169 -4.30 -9.28 14.06
CA GLN A 169 -4.10 -10.20 15.20
C GLN A 169 -5.36 -10.39 16.07
N THR A 170 -6.30 -9.44 16.03
CA THR A 170 -7.58 -9.55 16.75
C THR A 170 -8.68 -10.29 15.98
N LEU A 171 -8.40 -10.71 14.73
CA LEU A 171 -9.35 -11.41 13.87
C LEU A 171 -9.05 -12.91 13.87
N ASN A 172 -10.07 -13.71 13.57
CA ASN A 172 -9.92 -15.16 13.47
C ASN A 172 -9.04 -15.51 12.26
N GLU A 173 -8.16 -16.48 12.44
CA GLU A 173 -7.51 -17.14 11.31
C GLU A 173 -8.56 -17.86 10.48
N PHE A 174 -8.34 -17.88 9.17
CA PHE A 174 -9.24 -18.58 8.26
C PHE A 174 -9.01 -20.08 8.44
N GLU A 175 -9.99 -20.81 8.97
CA GLU A 175 -9.98 -22.26 8.89
C GLU A 175 -10.04 -22.64 7.40
N PRO A 176 -9.02 -23.31 6.85
CA PRO A 176 -9.08 -23.79 5.48
C PRO A 176 -10.27 -24.74 5.36
N VAL A 177 -11.10 -24.54 4.33
CA VAL A 177 -12.14 -25.51 3.98
C VAL A 177 -11.45 -26.87 3.83
N PRO A 178 -11.89 -27.92 4.53
CA PRO A 178 -11.27 -29.24 4.44
C PRO A 178 -11.18 -29.65 2.97
N THR A 179 -9.96 -29.76 2.44
CA THR A 179 -9.71 -30.17 1.06
C THR A 179 -9.84 -31.68 0.86
N GLU A 180 -10.14 -32.42 1.93
CA GLU A 180 -10.53 -33.82 1.84
C GLU A 180 -12.05 -33.90 2.02
N PRO A 181 -12.78 -34.57 1.11
CA PRO A 181 -14.12 -34.99 1.46
C PRO A 181 -13.94 -35.87 2.70
N THR A 182 -14.51 -35.45 3.82
CA THR A 182 -14.56 -36.30 5.01
C THR A 182 -15.28 -37.57 4.55
N ALA A 183 -14.52 -38.62 4.20
CA ALA A 183 -15.07 -39.94 4.07
C ALA A 183 -15.82 -40.15 5.39
N PRO A 184 -17.11 -40.49 5.37
CA PRO A 184 -17.84 -40.74 6.60
C PRO A 184 -16.97 -41.70 7.40
N GLN A 185 -16.58 -41.30 8.62
CA GLN A 185 -15.80 -42.17 9.48
C GLN A 185 -16.55 -43.50 9.50
N LEU A 186 -15.95 -44.55 8.92
CA LEU A 186 -16.55 -45.87 8.94
C LEU A 186 -16.79 -46.13 10.42
N ALA A 187 -18.07 -46.24 10.81
CA ALA A 187 -18.45 -46.62 12.16
C ALA A 187 -17.58 -47.82 12.51
N HIS A 188 -16.83 -47.71 13.60
CA HIS A 188 -15.90 -48.73 14.06
C HIS A 188 -16.65 -50.05 14.14
N ASN A 189 -16.51 -50.89 13.12
CA ASN A 189 -17.21 -52.16 13.02
C ASN A 189 -16.27 -53.21 13.61
N PRO A 190 -16.55 -53.71 14.82
CA PRO A 190 -15.66 -54.64 15.51
C PRO A 190 -15.52 -55.99 14.76
N ALA A 191 -16.35 -56.24 13.74
CA ALA A 191 -16.30 -57.46 12.93
C ALA A 191 -15.08 -57.57 12.00
N TYR A 192 -14.28 -56.51 11.83
CA TYR A 192 -13.09 -56.50 10.95
C TYR A 192 -11.75 -56.46 11.72
N ALA A 193 -11.75 -56.68 13.04
CA ALA A 193 -10.55 -56.60 13.86
C ALA A 193 -9.63 -57.84 13.79
N GLU A 194 -10.07 -58.93 13.15
CA GLU A 194 -9.26 -60.15 13.05
C GLU A 194 -8.77 -60.37 11.61
N PRO A 195 -7.44 -60.44 11.38
CA PRO A 195 -6.93 -60.86 10.09
C PRO A 195 -7.30 -62.33 9.86
N PRO A 196 -7.67 -62.74 8.63
CA PRO A 196 -7.99 -64.14 8.36
C PRO A 196 -6.76 -65.00 8.66
N LEU A 197 -6.93 -65.98 9.56
CA LEU A 197 -5.96 -67.04 9.81
C LEU A 197 -5.62 -67.71 8.47
N LYS A 198 -4.38 -67.55 8.00
CA LYS A 198 -3.84 -68.32 6.88
C LYS A 198 -3.85 -69.81 7.26
N SER A 199 -4.83 -70.57 6.77
CA SER A 199 -4.75 -72.03 6.77
C SER A 199 -3.87 -72.47 5.61
N TYR A 200 -2.67 -72.98 5.88
CA TYR A 200 -1.91 -73.73 4.89
C TYR A 200 -2.47 -75.16 4.86
N PRO A 201 -2.84 -75.71 3.69
CA PRO A 201 -3.23 -77.11 3.59
C PRO A 201 -2.01 -78.01 3.86
N ASN A 202 -2.19 -78.98 4.77
CA ASN A 202 -1.18 -79.99 5.11
C ASN A 202 -0.76 -80.75 3.85
N MET A 203 0.52 -80.65 3.46
CA MET A 203 1.14 -81.63 2.58
C MET A 203 1.63 -82.78 3.45
N ALA A 204 0.89 -83.88 3.43
CA ALA A 204 1.33 -85.19 3.88
C ALA A 204 2.20 -85.85 2.81
#